data_AF-A0A953Q3M8-F1
#
_entry.id   AF-A0A953Q3M8-F1
#
_cell.length_a   1.000
_cell.length_b   1.000
_cell.length_c   1.000
_cell.angle_alpha   90.00
_cell.angle_beta   90.00
_cell.angle_gamma   90.00
#
_symmetry.space_group_name_H-M   'P 1'
#
loop_
_entity.id
_entity.type
_entity.pdbx_description
1 polymer ?
#
loop_
_entity_poly.entity_id
_entity_poly.type
_entity_poly.pdbx_seq_one_letter_code
_entity_poly.pdbx_strand_id
1 'polypeptide(L)'
;MKRTFQFRLALVLLGLLSPVCALAQYDGPISLGDFARSLRREKQPAAPVTIDNDNLFQVLEQVQSQRLGRGPLFSWNGSGNTFQATFPDGTCSLSFNANATSLLTVPYVAEELPQDQLARLDGPASIDGDTLQVSIYNGTGWSLKEITVGLTIVRRPENNTAYYGAAKLLPAVADNPPAATKPSDLTLLLHLKGTVVPLGTTILQEKLPAVLAPGQEWHWAIVQAKGIRPSPLLAPLRY
;
A
#
# COMPACT_ATOMS: atom_id res chain seq x y z
N MET A 1 -77.70 -33.18 14.28
CA MET A 1 -76.34 -33.69 14.58
C MET A 1 -75.30 -33.57 13.46
N LYS A 2 -75.65 -33.56 12.16
CA LYS A 2 -74.65 -33.53 11.06
C LYS A 2 -73.95 -32.17 10.82
N ARG A 3 -74.61 -31.04 11.12
CA ARG A 3 -74.11 -29.68 10.80
C ARG A 3 -72.96 -29.21 11.70
N THR A 4 -72.98 -29.59 12.97
CA THR A 4 -71.92 -29.22 13.94
C THR A 4 -70.64 -30.02 13.73
N PHE A 5 -70.76 -31.26 13.25
CA PHE A 5 -69.61 -32.11 12.92
C PHE A 5 -68.85 -31.60 11.69
N GLN A 6 -69.57 -31.17 10.64
CA GLN A 6 -68.98 -30.56 9.44
C GLN A 6 -68.23 -29.26 9.76
N PHE A 7 -68.78 -28.42 10.65
CA PHE A 7 -68.11 -27.19 11.08
C PHE A 7 -66.82 -27.44 11.86
N ARG A 8 -66.82 -28.45 12.74
CA ARG A 8 -65.61 -28.82 13.49
C ARG A 8 -64.55 -29.45 12.59
N LEU A 9 -64.95 -30.25 11.61
CA LEU A 9 -64.03 -30.85 10.63
C LEU A 9 -63.41 -29.80 9.71
N ALA A 10 -64.20 -28.81 9.27
CA ALA A 10 -63.69 -27.68 8.48
C ALA A 10 -62.70 -26.82 9.27
N LEU A 11 -62.94 -26.61 10.57
CA LEU A 11 -62.06 -25.80 11.44
C LEU A 11 -60.74 -26.53 11.76
N VAL A 12 -60.76 -27.86 11.86
CA VAL A 12 -59.54 -28.69 11.97
C VAL A 12 -58.75 -28.71 10.65
N LEU A 13 -59.43 -28.81 9.51
CA LEU A 13 -58.76 -28.74 8.20
C LEU A 13 -58.14 -27.37 7.94
N LEU A 14 -58.78 -26.28 8.37
CA LEU A 14 -58.25 -24.93 8.22
C LEU A 14 -57.02 -24.67 9.12
N GLY A 15 -56.94 -25.32 10.29
CA GLY A 15 -55.76 -25.29 11.16
C GLY A 15 -54.55 -26.02 10.57
N LEU A 16 -54.79 -27.13 9.85
CA LEU A 16 -53.76 -27.92 9.16
C LEU A 16 -53.22 -27.25 7.88
N LEU A 17 -53.89 -26.23 7.37
CA LEU A 17 -53.50 -25.44 6.19
C LEU A 17 -52.80 -24.12 6.54
N SER A 18 -52.49 -23.87 7.82
CA SER A 18 -51.61 -22.77 8.19
C SER A 18 -50.17 -23.10 7.76
N PRO A 19 -49.52 -22.27 6.91
CA PRO A 19 -48.13 -22.47 6.60
C PRO A 19 -47.36 -22.23 7.88
N VAL A 20 -46.69 -23.28 8.39
CA VAL A 20 -45.61 -23.12 9.35
C VAL A 20 -44.70 -22.07 8.75
N CYS A 21 -44.61 -20.91 9.39
CA CYS A 21 -43.63 -19.89 9.06
C CYS A 21 -42.28 -20.59 9.02
N ALA A 22 -41.79 -20.84 7.81
CA ALA A 22 -40.42 -21.22 7.58
C ALA A 22 -39.58 -20.03 8.05
N LEU A 23 -39.21 -20.04 9.33
CA LEU A 23 -38.01 -19.37 9.77
C LEU A 23 -36.93 -19.97 8.89
N ALA A 24 -36.49 -19.18 7.91
CA ALA A 24 -35.35 -19.50 7.09
C ALA A 24 -34.24 -19.98 8.04
N GLN A 25 -33.87 -21.25 7.89
CA GLN A 25 -32.62 -21.75 8.44
C GLN A 25 -31.53 -20.96 7.71
N TYR A 26 -31.16 -19.82 8.30
CA TYR A 26 -30.04 -19.01 7.85
C TYR A 26 -28.78 -19.75 8.30
N ASP A 27 -28.38 -20.74 7.50
CA ASP A 27 -27.09 -21.41 7.60
C ASP A 27 -26.02 -20.57 6.88
N GLY A 28 -25.99 -19.27 7.21
CA GLY A 28 -24.96 -18.34 6.80
C GLY A 28 -24.01 -18.10 7.98
N PRO A 29 -22.73 -17.78 7.72
CA PRO A 29 -21.79 -17.46 8.78
C PRO A 29 -22.39 -16.34 9.65
N ILE A 30 -22.52 -16.61 10.95
CA ILE A 30 -23.04 -15.66 11.94
C ILE A 30 -22.34 -14.31 11.71
N SER A 31 -23.13 -13.26 11.46
CA SER A 31 -22.59 -11.92 11.32
C SER A 31 -21.77 -11.58 12.56
N LEU A 32 -20.54 -11.11 12.37
CA LEU A 32 -19.67 -10.69 13.47
C LEU A 32 -20.37 -9.67 14.38
N GLY A 33 -21.29 -8.88 13.83
CA GLY A 33 -22.14 -7.96 14.59
C GLY A 33 -23.14 -8.66 15.51
N ASP A 34 -23.75 -9.77 15.07
CA ASP A 34 -24.70 -10.54 15.88
C ASP A 34 -23.99 -11.37 16.96
N PHE A 35 -22.80 -11.90 16.65
CA PHE A 35 -21.92 -12.52 17.65
C PHE A 35 -21.43 -11.50 18.70
N ALA A 36 -21.02 -10.31 18.27
CA ALA A 36 -20.65 -9.24 19.19
C ALA A 36 -21.83 -8.81 20.08
N ARG A 37 -23.06 -8.79 19.54
CA ARG A 37 -24.28 -8.48 20.29
C ARG A 37 -24.67 -9.61 21.23
N SER A 38 -24.51 -10.88 20.87
CA SER A 38 -24.79 -12.01 21.76
C SER A 38 -23.81 -12.05 22.94
N LEU A 39 -22.52 -11.81 22.71
CA LEU A 39 -21.52 -11.71 23.78
C LEU A 39 -21.81 -10.55 24.75
N ARG A 40 -22.31 -9.41 24.25
CA ARG A 40 -22.75 -8.30 25.12
C ARG A 40 -24.01 -8.64 25.93
N ARG A 41 -24.89 -9.51 25.43
CA ARG A 41 -26.08 -9.96 26.17
C ARG A 41 -25.74 -10.98 27.25
N GLU A 42 -24.77 -11.85 27.00
CA GLU A 42 -24.36 -12.90 27.94
C GLU A 42 -23.51 -12.35 29.10
N LYS A 43 -22.80 -11.24 28.87
CA LYS A 43 -22.14 -10.48 29.93
C LYS A 43 -23.20 -9.75 30.76
N GLN A 44 -23.76 -10.44 31.75
CA GLN A 44 -24.63 -9.84 32.76
C GLN A 44 -23.94 -8.58 33.30
N PRO A 45 -24.54 -7.38 33.21
CA PRO A 45 -23.97 -6.20 33.83
C PRO A 45 -23.89 -6.47 35.32
N ALA A 46 -22.67 -6.46 35.88
CA ALA A 46 -22.50 -6.36 37.31
C ALA A 46 -23.34 -5.16 37.77
N ALA A 47 -24.19 -5.36 38.79
CA ALA A 47 -25.06 -4.31 39.30
C ALA A 47 -24.24 -3.02 39.52
N PRO A 48 -24.75 -1.84 39.14
CA PRO A 48 -24.01 -0.61 39.29
C PRO A 48 -23.80 -0.36 40.78
N VAL A 49 -22.62 -0.70 41.28
CA VAL A 49 -22.12 -0.17 42.54
C VAL A 49 -21.88 1.31 42.26
N THR A 50 -22.76 2.19 42.74
CA THR A 50 -22.53 3.64 42.70
C THR A 50 -21.21 3.89 43.41
N ILE A 51 -20.18 4.27 42.65
CA ILE A 51 -18.84 4.53 43.19
C ILE A 51 -18.86 5.94 43.77
N ASP A 52 -18.78 6.03 45.09
CA ASP A 52 -18.69 7.27 45.85
C ASP A 52 -17.31 7.36 46.54
N ASN A 53 -16.93 8.53 47.05
CA ASN A 53 -15.63 8.74 47.69
C ASN A 53 -15.38 7.82 48.90
N ASP A 54 -16.45 7.34 49.54
CA ASP A 54 -16.36 6.49 50.73
C ASP A 54 -16.16 5.00 50.39
N ASN A 55 -16.45 4.57 49.15
CA ASN A 55 -16.37 3.16 48.74
C ASN A 55 -15.30 2.88 47.65
N LEU A 56 -14.66 3.92 47.12
CA LEU A 56 -13.64 3.81 46.08
C LEU A 56 -12.51 2.82 46.44
N PHE A 57 -12.02 2.88 47.69
CA PHE A 57 -10.94 1.99 48.15
C PHE A 57 -11.38 0.52 48.19
N GLN A 58 -12.61 0.23 48.61
CA GLN A 58 -13.15 -1.13 48.66
C GLN A 58 -13.39 -1.68 47.24
N VAL A 59 -13.88 -0.83 46.33
CA VAL A 59 -14.05 -1.20 44.92
C VAL A 59 -12.70 -1.46 44.25
N LEU A 60 -11.68 -0.65 44.54
CA LEU A 60 -10.32 -0.87 44.01
C LEU A 60 -9.70 -2.16 44.53
N GLU A 61 -9.85 -2.46 45.82
CA GLU A 61 -9.35 -3.71 46.43
C GLU A 61 -10.10 -4.95 45.88
N GLN A 62 -11.41 -4.82 45.64
CA GLN A 62 -12.21 -5.87 45.02
C GLN A 62 -11.83 -6.10 43.54
N VAL A 63 -11.57 -5.05 42.77
CA VAL A 63 -11.09 -5.16 41.38
C VAL A 63 -9.66 -5.73 41.35
N GLN A 64 -8.82 -5.34 42.30
CA GLN A 64 -7.45 -5.84 42.40
C GLN A 64 -7.41 -7.32 42.79
N SER A 65 -8.22 -7.75 43.76
CA SER A 65 -8.35 -9.17 44.11
C SER A 65 -8.95 -10.00 42.97
N GLN A 66 -9.87 -9.45 42.16
CA GLN A 66 -10.37 -10.11 40.95
C GLN A 66 -9.33 -10.18 39.81
N ARG A 67 -8.40 -9.22 39.71
CA ARG A 67 -7.31 -9.23 38.72
C ARG A 67 -6.19 -10.23 39.04
N LEU A 68 -6.08 -10.70 40.28
CA LEU A 68 -4.94 -11.48 40.76
C LEU A 68 -5.28 -12.96 40.85
N GLY A 69 -5.19 -13.68 39.71
CA GLY A 69 -5.31 -15.14 39.73
C GLY A 69 -4.56 -15.88 38.63
N ARG A 70 -4.39 -15.30 37.44
CA ARG A 70 -3.60 -15.92 36.37
C ARG A 70 -2.83 -14.85 35.60
N GLY A 71 -1.49 -14.93 35.68
CA GLY A 71 -0.62 -14.22 34.75
C GLY A 71 -0.85 -14.69 33.31
N PRO A 72 -0.32 -13.97 32.31
CA PRO A 72 -0.46 -14.35 30.92
C PRO A 72 0.11 -15.75 30.68
N LEU A 73 -0.71 -16.64 30.12
CA LEU A 73 -0.30 -17.97 29.71
C LEU A 73 0.12 -17.89 28.24
N PHE A 74 1.40 -18.09 27.99
CA PHE A 74 1.95 -18.20 26.65
C PHE A 74 2.06 -19.68 26.28
N SER A 75 1.47 -20.07 25.17
CA SER A 75 1.62 -21.40 24.60
C SER A 75 2.17 -21.30 23.18
N TRP A 76 3.06 -22.24 22.88
CA TRP A 76 3.70 -22.41 21.58
C TRP A 76 3.42 -23.84 21.14
N ASN A 77 2.94 -24.04 19.92
CA ASN A 77 2.72 -25.40 19.44
C ASN A 77 4.06 -26.07 19.08
N GLY A 78 4.19 -27.39 19.24
CA GLY A 78 5.46 -28.09 19.02
C GLY A 78 6.05 -27.95 17.61
N SER A 79 5.23 -27.55 16.62
CA SER A 79 5.64 -27.24 15.24
C SER A 79 6.08 -25.79 15.00
N GLY A 80 5.90 -24.91 15.99
CA GLY A 80 6.31 -23.50 15.98
C GLY A 80 5.69 -22.58 14.94
N ASN A 81 4.54 -22.98 14.40
CA ASN A 81 3.75 -22.18 13.47
C ASN A 81 2.59 -21.45 14.17
N THR A 82 2.32 -21.69 15.46
CA THR A 82 1.33 -20.90 16.20
C THR A 82 1.82 -20.51 17.60
N PHE A 83 1.71 -19.21 17.90
CA PHE A 83 1.92 -18.64 19.22
C PHE A 83 0.57 -18.15 19.76
N GLN A 84 0.22 -18.54 20.98
CA GLN A 84 -1.01 -18.11 21.62
C GLN A 84 -0.69 -17.50 22.98
N ALA A 85 -1.16 -16.27 23.20
CA ALA A 85 -1.07 -15.56 24.46
C ALA A 85 -2.48 -15.44 25.04
N THR A 86 -2.70 -16.09 26.18
CA THR A 86 -3.97 -16.06 26.92
C THR A 86 -3.80 -15.12 28.12
N PHE A 87 -4.44 -13.96 28.03
CA PHE A 87 -4.58 -13.01 29.13
C PHE A 87 -5.95 -13.20 29.79
N PRO A 88 -6.14 -12.83 31.06
CA PRO A 88 -7.46 -12.87 31.71
C PRO A 88 -8.52 -12.05 30.96
N ASP A 89 -8.09 -11.02 30.23
CA ASP A 89 -8.97 -10.10 29.48
C ASP A 89 -9.15 -10.50 28.00
N GLY A 90 -8.44 -11.52 27.50
CA GLY A 90 -8.54 -11.95 26.09
C GLY A 90 -7.44 -12.90 25.63
N THR A 91 -7.72 -13.63 24.53
CA THR A 91 -6.74 -14.49 23.87
C THR A 91 -6.26 -13.84 22.57
N CYS A 92 -4.95 -13.82 22.37
CA CYS A 92 -4.31 -13.40 21.11
C CYS A 92 -3.60 -14.61 20.50
N SER A 93 -3.90 -14.94 19.24
CA SER A 93 -3.25 -16.02 18.50
C SER A 93 -2.53 -15.47 17.28
N LEU A 94 -1.22 -15.72 17.18
CA LEU A 94 -0.41 -15.44 16.01
C LEU A 94 -0.11 -16.75 15.30
N SER A 95 -0.37 -16.83 14.00
CA SER A 95 0.00 -17.98 13.17
C SER A 95 0.95 -17.56 12.07
N PHE A 96 2.02 -18.35 11.88
CA PHE A 96 3.04 -18.12 10.87
C PHE A 96 2.88 -19.18 9.78
N ASN A 97 2.50 -18.75 8.58
CA ASN A 97 2.44 -19.61 7.41
C ASN A 97 3.36 -19.05 6.33
N ALA A 98 4.42 -19.79 5.99
CA ALA A 98 5.36 -19.39 4.94
C ALA A 98 4.74 -19.32 3.54
N ASN A 99 3.56 -19.94 3.35
CA ASN A 99 2.81 -19.93 2.10
C ASN A 99 1.65 -18.92 2.10
N ALA A 100 1.45 -18.18 3.20
CA ALA A 100 0.51 -17.08 3.24
C ALA A 100 1.22 -15.82 2.71
N THR A 101 0.92 -15.44 1.47
CA THR A 101 1.19 -14.09 0.96
C THR A 101 0.55 -13.09 1.93
N SER A 102 1.37 -12.39 2.73
CA SER A 102 0.93 -11.36 3.66
C SER A 102 0.09 -10.33 2.92
N LEU A 103 -1.22 -10.29 3.19
CA LEU A 103 -2.16 -9.36 2.55
C LEU A 103 -1.94 -7.90 2.99
N LEU A 104 -1.00 -7.62 3.91
CA LEU A 104 -0.87 -6.30 4.55
C LEU A 104 0.57 -5.79 4.74
N THR A 105 1.58 -6.43 4.18
CA THR A 105 2.95 -5.90 4.19
C THR A 105 3.67 -6.39 2.95
N VAL A 106 4.08 -5.47 2.07
CA VAL A 106 5.10 -5.78 1.05
C VAL A 106 6.35 -6.15 1.85
N PRO A 107 6.77 -7.43 1.88
CA PRO A 107 7.80 -7.87 2.82
C PRO A 107 9.20 -7.37 2.45
N TYR A 108 9.32 -6.73 1.28
CA TYR A 108 10.57 -6.19 0.78
C TYR A 108 10.52 -4.67 0.76
N VAL A 109 11.28 -4.06 1.67
CA VAL A 109 11.61 -2.63 1.61
C VAL A 109 12.53 -2.43 0.42
N ALA A 110 12.19 -1.49 -0.46
CA ALA A 110 13.08 -1.12 -1.56
C ALA A 110 14.33 -0.48 -0.97
N GLU A 111 15.48 -1.04 -1.31
CA GLU A 111 16.79 -0.56 -0.85
C GLU A 111 17.49 0.20 -1.97
N GLU A 112 18.43 1.06 -1.58
CA GLU A 112 19.25 1.80 -2.52
C GLU A 112 20.20 0.85 -3.27
N LEU A 113 20.24 1.03 -4.60
CA LEU A 113 21.09 0.25 -5.48
C LEU A 113 22.55 0.70 -5.32
N PRO A 114 23.49 -0.22 -5.02
CA PRO A 114 24.91 0.10 -4.94
C PRO A 114 25.48 0.72 -6.23
N GLN A 115 26.49 1.57 -6.11
CA GLN A 115 27.04 2.35 -7.23
C GLN A 115 27.62 1.49 -8.35
N ASP A 116 28.19 0.32 -8.04
CA ASP A 116 28.69 -0.65 -9.03
C ASP A 116 27.58 -1.28 -9.87
N GLN A 117 26.38 -1.43 -9.28
CA GLN A 117 25.19 -1.93 -9.97
C GLN A 117 24.48 -0.81 -10.73
N LEU A 118 24.49 0.42 -10.21
CA LEU A 118 23.89 1.58 -10.85
C LEU A 118 24.47 1.83 -12.25
N ALA A 119 25.79 1.65 -12.41
CA ALA A 119 26.47 1.79 -13.70
C ALA A 119 26.04 0.75 -14.76
N ARG A 120 25.28 -0.28 -14.36
CA ARG A 120 24.72 -1.30 -15.27
C ARG A 120 23.29 -0.97 -15.73
N LEU A 121 22.73 0.14 -15.24
CA LEU A 121 21.49 0.68 -15.74
C LEU A 121 21.82 1.58 -16.94
N ASP A 122 21.12 1.37 -18.04
CA ASP A 122 21.35 2.13 -19.26
C ASP A 122 20.07 2.26 -20.06
N GLY A 123 20.04 3.16 -21.03
CA GLY A 123 19.00 3.26 -22.03
C GLY A 123 18.76 4.70 -22.45
N PRO A 124 17.90 4.95 -23.45
CA PRO A 124 17.65 6.30 -23.96
C PRO A 124 16.55 7.03 -23.20
N ALA A 125 16.54 8.36 -23.29
CA ALA A 125 15.41 9.20 -22.90
C ALA A 125 14.95 10.07 -24.07
N SER A 126 13.67 10.41 -24.07
CA SER A 126 13.03 11.33 -25.01
C SER A 126 12.02 12.20 -24.27
N ILE A 127 11.86 13.45 -24.72
CA ILE A 127 10.84 14.35 -24.20
C ILE A 127 9.80 14.56 -25.30
N ASP A 128 8.55 14.24 -24.99
CA ASP A 128 7.41 14.50 -25.85
C ASP A 128 6.45 15.46 -25.13
N GLY A 129 6.35 16.69 -25.66
CA GLY A 129 5.60 17.78 -25.03
C GLY A 129 6.09 18.11 -23.61
N ASP A 130 5.29 17.75 -22.62
CA ASP A 130 5.55 17.94 -21.19
C ASP A 130 5.89 16.63 -20.46
N THR A 131 6.19 15.55 -21.18
CA THR A 131 6.46 14.23 -20.59
C THR A 131 7.88 13.77 -20.91
N LEU A 132 8.66 13.48 -19.88
CA LEU A 132 9.93 12.77 -20.01
C LEU A 132 9.65 11.26 -20.06
N GLN A 133 10.12 10.59 -21.10
CA GLN A 133 10.09 9.14 -21.22
C GLN A 133 11.52 8.62 -21.17
N VAL A 134 11.78 7.66 -20.28
CA VAL A 134 13.10 7.03 -20.12
C VAL A 134 12.92 5.53 -20.31
N SER A 135 13.56 4.98 -21.33
CA SER A 135 13.66 3.54 -21.54
C SER A 135 14.87 3.05 -20.78
N ILE A 136 14.66 2.12 -19.84
CA ILE A 136 15.69 1.69 -18.89
C ILE A 136 15.86 0.19 -19.02
N TYR A 137 17.04 -0.20 -19.47
CA TYR A 137 17.55 -1.55 -19.41
C TYR A 137 18.23 -1.79 -18.06
N ASN A 138 17.78 -2.83 -17.37
CA ASN A 138 18.30 -3.22 -16.07
C ASN A 138 19.32 -4.35 -16.21
N GLY A 139 20.60 -4.02 -16.31
CA GLY A 139 21.70 -4.99 -16.35
C GLY A 139 22.06 -5.63 -15.00
N THR A 140 21.19 -5.52 -13.99
CA THR A 140 21.42 -6.01 -12.63
C THR A 140 20.50 -7.19 -12.29
N GLY A 141 20.82 -7.91 -11.21
CA GLY A 141 19.93 -8.91 -10.63
C GLY A 141 18.79 -8.33 -9.77
N TRP A 142 18.72 -7.01 -9.61
CA TRP A 142 17.74 -6.36 -8.75
C TRP A 142 16.42 -6.16 -9.47
N SER A 143 15.30 -6.25 -8.75
CA SER A 143 14.02 -5.76 -9.25
C SER A 143 13.85 -4.29 -8.86
N LEU A 144 14.05 -3.38 -9.81
CA LEU A 144 13.97 -1.94 -9.54
C LEU A 144 12.52 -1.51 -9.31
N LYS A 145 12.33 -0.56 -8.40
CA LYS A 145 11.02 0.01 -8.01
C LYS A 145 10.95 1.52 -8.19
N GLU A 146 12.09 2.19 -8.12
CA GLU A 146 12.20 3.63 -8.27
C GLU A 146 13.55 3.99 -8.88
N ILE A 147 13.56 4.99 -9.76
CA ILE A 147 14.78 5.51 -10.39
C ILE A 147 14.73 7.03 -10.32
N THR A 148 15.81 7.64 -9.83
CA THR A 148 15.99 9.08 -9.81
C THR A 148 16.83 9.49 -11.01
N VAL A 149 16.24 10.31 -11.88
CA VAL A 149 16.90 10.87 -13.06
C VAL A 149 17.19 12.35 -12.83
N GLY A 150 18.44 12.74 -13.07
CA GLY A 150 18.83 14.14 -13.19
C GLY A 150 18.61 14.61 -14.61
N LEU A 151 17.79 15.64 -14.81
CA LEU A 151 17.56 16.30 -16.09
C LEU A 151 18.17 17.70 -16.04
N THR A 152 19.21 17.95 -16.83
CA THR A 152 19.90 19.24 -16.94
C THR A 152 19.51 19.93 -18.23
N ILE A 153 18.92 21.11 -18.10
CA ILE A 153 18.48 21.97 -19.18
C ILE A 153 19.54 23.06 -19.36
N VAL A 154 20.20 23.06 -20.53
CA VAL A 154 21.26 24.01 -20.86
C VAL A 154 20.63 25.36 -21.18
N ARG A 155 20.98 26.39 -20.41
CA ARG A 155 20.55 27.76 -20.67
C ARG A 155 21.66 28.47 -21.44
N ARG A 156 21.35 28.87 -22.67
CA ARG A 156 22.25 29.74 -23.43
C ARG A 156 21.90 31.20 -23.13
N PRO A 157 22.89 32.11 -23.08
CA PRO A 157 22.59 33.53 -23.05
C PRO A 157 21.70 33.83 -24.25
N GLU A 158 20.65 34.60 -24.02
CA GLU A 158 19.75 35.04 -25.07
C GLU A 158 20.58 35.82 -26.10
N ASN A 159 21.02 35.15 -27.18
CA ASN A 159 21.06 35.89 -28.42
C ASN A 159 19.60 36.23 -28.68
N ASN A 160 19.33 37.52 -28.79
CA ASN A 160 18.04 38.12 -29.06
C ASN A 160 17.53 37.64 -30.44
N THR A 161 17.20 36.34 -30.56
CA THR A 161 16.86 35.69 -31.81
C THR A 161 15.37 35.62 -31.92
N ALA A 162 14.81 36.50 -32.73
CA ALA A 162 13.45 36.37 -33.20
C ALA A 162 13.34 35.15 -34.12
N TYR A 163 12.24 34.43 -34.03
CA TYR A 163 11.91 33.34 -34.96
C TYR A 163 10.85 33.84 -35.95
N TYR A 164 11.07 33.62 -37.24
CA TYR A 164 10.06 33.83 -38.29
C TYR A 164 9.83 32.52 -39.02
N GLY A 165 8.69 31.87 -38.76
CA GLY A 165 8.42 30.51 -39.24
C GLY A 165 9.46 29.51 -38.68
N ALA A 166 10.07 28.72 -39.57
CA ALA A 166 11.13 27.78 -39.22
C ALA A 166 12.54 28.41 -39.20
N ALA A 167 12.67 29.70 -39.54
CA ALA A 167 13.96 30.38 -39.65
C ALA A 167 14.31 31.12 -38.36
N LYS A 168 15.56 30.93 -37.92
CA LYS A 168 16.16 31.63 -36.78
C LYS A 168 16.79 32.94 -37.27
N LEU A 169 16.29 34.09 -36.82
CA LEU A 169 16.85 35.40 -37.16
C LEU A 169 17.96 35.75 -36.17
N LEU A 170 19.14 36.09 -36.68
CA LEU A 170 20.24 36.64 -35.90
C LEU A 170 20.33 38.14 -36.23
N PRO A 171 20.17 39.06 -35.25
CA PRO A 171 20.38 40.48 -35.51
C PRO A 171 21.85 40.74 -35.85
N ALA A 172 22.10 41.44 -36.95
CA ALA A 172 23.43 41.54 -37.56
C ALA A 172 24.38 42.54 -36.89
N VAL A 173 23.91 43.42 -36.02
CA VAL A 173 24.76 44.44 -35.36
C VAL A 173 24.18 44.80 -34.00
N ALA A 174 25.00 44.65 -32.96
CA ALA A 174 24.95 45.49 -31.78
C ALA A 174 26.41 45.90 -31.50
N ASP A 175 26.76 47.16 -31.79
CA ASP A 175 28.02 47.74 -31.36
C ASP A 175 28.07 47.68 -29.83
N ASN A 176 28.92 46.79 -29.30
CA ASN A 176 29.09 46.46 -27.88
C ASN A 176 27.80 45.97 -27.17
N PRO A 177 27.44 44.67 -27.31
CA PRO A 177 26.46 44.10 -26.40
C PRO A 177 27.01 44.18 -24.97
N PRO A 178 26.21 44.59 -23.95
CA PRO A 178 26.62 44.40 -22.56
C PRO A 178 26.93 42.91 -22.39
N ALA A 179 28.04 42.59 -21.71
CA ALA A 179 28.47 41.21 -21.51
C ALA A 179 27.28 40.36 -21.03
N ALA A 180 26.68 39.60 -21.95
CA ALA A 180 25.48 38.83 -21.66
C ALA A 180 25.93 37.65 -20.79
N THR A 181 25.79 37.81 -19.47
CA THR A 181 26.14 36.77 -18.51
C THR A 181 25.35 35.51 -18.84
N LYS A 182 26.04 34.39 -19.10
CA LYS A 182 25.39 33.10 -19.34
C LYS A 182 24.48 32.79 -18.13
N PRO A 183 23.16 32.63 -18.32
CA PRO A 183 22.29 32.16 -17.25
C PRO A 183 22.72 30.77 -16.80
N SER A 184 22.63 30.48 -15.50
CA SER A 184 22.98 29.16 -14.96
C SER A 184 22.08 28.07 -15.54
N ASP A 185 22.69 26.92 -15.85
CA ASP A 185 21.95 25.73 -16.30
C ASP A 185 21.02 25.24 -15.19
N LEU A 186 19.84 24.73 -15.55
CA LEU A 186 18.83 24.27 -14.60
C LEU A 186 18.83 22.75 -14.53
N THR A 187 19.00 22.18 -13.33
CA THR A 187 18.94 20.72 -13.12
C THR A 187 17.73 20.35 -12.28
N LEU A 188 16.95 19.37 -12.74
CA LEU A 188 15.79 18.80 -12.06
C LEU A 188 16.11 17.36 -11.64
N LEU A 189 15.71 16.98 -10.44
CA LEU A 189 15.72 15.59 -9.99
C LEU A 189 14.29 15.05 -10.08
N LEU A 190 14.10 14.03 -10.91
CA LEU A 190 12.81 13.42 -11.19
C LEU A 190 12.80 12.00 -10.61
N HIS A 191 11.78 11.68 -9.82
CA HIS A 191 11.62 10.38 -9.19
C HIS A 191 10.62 9.53 -9.98
N LEU A 192 11.14 8.67 -10.85
CA LEU A 192 10.32 7.79 -11.68
C LEU A 192 10.00 6.51 -10.91
N LYS A 193 8.72 6.28 -10.64
CA LYS A 193 8.23 5.05 -9.99
C LYS A 193 7.80 4.04 -11.04
N GLY A 194 8.25 2.81 -10.89
CA GLY A 194 7.86 1.72 -11.78
C GLY A 194 8.64 0.46 -11.48
N THR A 195 8.16 -0.68 -11.98
CA THR A 195 8.88 -1.94 -11.80
C THR A 195 9.69 -2.26 -13.03
N VAL A 196 11.01 -2.38 -12.86
CA VAL A 196 11.91 -2.88 -13.91
C VAL A 196 12.42 -4.25 -13.48
N VAL A 197 12.14 -5.27 -14.30
CA VAL A 197 12.59 -6.64 -14.03
C VAL A 197 14.10 -6.77 -14.25
N PRO A 198 14.78 -7.69 -13.55
CA PRO A 198 16.19 -8.01 -13.83
C PRO A 198 16.38 -8.39 -15.30
N LEU A 199 17.47 -7.92 -15.91
CA LEU A 199 17.87 -8.21 -17.30
C LEU A 199 16.79 -7.85 -18.35
N GLY A 200 15.91 -6.90 -18.02
CA GLY A 200 14.84 -6.46 -18.91
C GLY A 200 14.84 -4.95 -19.13
N THR A 201 14.06 -4.52 -20.13
CA THR A 201 13.87 -3.11 -20.45
C THR A 201 12.45 -2.67 -20.11
N THR A 202 12.28 -1.48 -19.54
CA THR A 202 10.96 -0.90 -19.26
C THR A 202 11.00 0.60 -19.52
N ILE A 203 9.89 1.15 -20.01
CA ILE A 203 9.75 2.59 -20.22
C ILE A 203 9.07 3.18 -18.98
N LEU A 204 9.74 4.15 -18.35
CA LEU A 204 9.19 4.96 -17.27
C LEU A 204 8.89 6.35 -17.81
N GLN A 205 7.83 6.96 -17.32
CA GLN A 205 7.40 8.28 -17.76
C GLN A 205 7.15 9.17 -16.55
N GLU A 206 7.51 10.44 -16.65
CA GLU A 206 7.26 11.44 -15.63
C GLU A 206 6.90 12.78 -16.28
N LYS A 207 5.96 13.49 -15.67
CA LYS A 207 5.54 14.80 -16.15
C LYS A 207 6.55 15.86 -15.75
N LEU A 208 6.99 16.66 -16.71
CA LEU A 208 7.87 17.79 -16.48
C LEU A 208 7.09 18.97 -15.89
N PRO A 209 7.71 19.74 -14.98
CA PRO A 209 7.09 20.92 -14.39
C PRO A 209 6.93 22.07 -15.40
N ALA A 210 7.67 22.05 -16.52
CA ALA A 210 7.60 23.04 -17.58
C ALA A 210 7.93 22.42 -18.94
N VAL A 211 7.33 22.97 -20.00
CA VAL A 211 7.62 22.59 -21.39
C VAL A 211 8.95 23.21 -21.82
N LEU A 212 9.81 22.43 -22.46
CA LEU A 212 11.06 22.92 -23.02
C LEU A 212 10.81 23.78 -24.24
N ALA A 213 11.61 24.84 -24.39
CA ALA A 213 11.55 25.66 -25.60
C ALA A 213 12.04 24.86 -26.83
N PRO A 214 11.49 25.11 -28.04
CA PRO A 214 11.97 24.46 -29.24
C PRO A 214 13.47 24.69 -29.46
N GLY A 215 14.23 23.61 -29.65
CA GLY A 215 15.70 23.67 -29.86
C GLY A 215 16.53 23.91 -28.59
N GLN A 216 15.91 23.84 -27.40
CA GLN A 216 16.62 23.84 -26.13
C GLN A 216 17.38 22.53 -25.94
N GLU A 217 18.65 22.64 -25.59
CA GLU A 217 19.52 21.49 -25.35
C GLU A 217 19.36 21.00 -23.92
N TRP A 218 19.34 19.68 -23.75
CA TRP A 218 19.17 19.05 -22.46
C TRP A 218 19.99 17.76 -22.39
N HIS A 219 20.42 17.43 -21.18
CA HIS A 219 21.15 16.23 -20.84
C HIS A 219 20.42 15.52 -19.71
N TRP A 220 20.61 14.22 -19.59
CA TRP A 220 20.02 13.47 -18.50
C TRP A 220 20.98 12.36 -18.05
N ALA A 221 20.82 11.94 -16.80
CA ALA A 221 21.58 10.83 -16.24
C ALA A 221 20.77 10.14 -15.14
N ILE A 222 21.02 8.84 -14.96
CA ILE A 222 20.52 8.10 -13.80
C ILE A 222 21.43 8.43 -12.62
N VAL A 223 20.85 9.02 -11.57
CA VAL A 223 21.62 9.48 -10.39
C VAL A 223 21.48 8.49 -9.24
N GLN A 224 20.33 7.83 -9.14
CA GLN A 224 20.02 6.88 -8.07
C GLN A 224 18.99 5.86 -8.54
N ALA A 225 18.98 4.68 -7.95
CA ALA A 225 17.92 3.71 -8.14
C ALA A 225 17.64 2.98 -6.82
N LYS A 226 16.40 2.52 -6.64
CA LYS A 226 15.99 1.69 -5.53
C LYS A 226 15.28 0.45 -6.02
N GLY A 227 15.49 -0.67 -5.35
CA GLY A 227 14.91 -1.93 -5.76
C GLY A 227 14.98 -3.01 -4.69
N ILE A 228 14.55 -4.20 -5.08
CA ILE A 228 14.59 -5.40 -4.26
C ILE A 228 15.81 -6.22 -4.67
N ARG A 229 16.62 -6.60 -3.68
CA ARG A 229 17.80 -7.44 -3.89
C ARG A 229 17.46 -8.80 -4.48
N PRO A 230 18.34 -9.38 -5.32
CA PRO A 230 18.18 -10.77 -5.76
C PRO A 230 18.20 -11.70 -4.55
N SER A 231 17.23 -12.61 -4.47
CA SER A 231 17.21 -13.65 -3.44
C SER A 231 18.28 -14.70 -3.73
N PRO A 232 19.13 -15.10 -2.76
CA PRO A 232 20.16 -16.12 -2.96
C PRO A 232 19.59 -17.51 -3.27
N LEU A 233 18.30 -17.74 -3.05
CA LEU A 233 17.63 -19.03 -3.30
C LEU A 233 17.23 -19.26 -4.78
N LEU A 234 17.45 -18.27 -5.66
CA LEU A 234 17.18 -18.36 -7.10
C LEU A 234 18.46 -18.20 -7.93
N ALA A 235 19.59 -18.72 -7.45
CA ALA A 235 20.72 -18.99 -8.32
C ALA A 235 20.32 -20.12 -9.29
N PRO A 236 20.39 -19.94 -10.62
CA PRO A 236 20.10 -21.02 -11.55
C PRO A 236 21.10 -22.16 -11.29
N LEU A 237 20.57 -23.36 -11.02
CA LEU A 237 21.34 -24.59 -10.98
C LEU A 237 22.09 -24.69 -12.31
N ARG A 238 23.41 -24.51 -12.27
CA ARG A 238 24.29 -24.84 -13.39
C ARG A 238 24.26 -26.36 -13.53
N TYR A 239 23.57 -26.85 -14.56
CA TYR A 239 23.77 -28.19 -15.10
C TYR A 239 25.05 -28.24 -15.93
#